data_AF-A0AAU3T4X5-F1
#
_entry.id   AF-A0AAU3T4X5-F1
#
_cell.length_a   1.000
_cell.length_b   1.000
_cell.length_c   1.000
_cell.angle_alpha   90.00
_cell.angle_beta   90.00
_cell.angle_gamma   90.00
#
_symmetry.space_group_name_H-M   'P 1'
#
loop_
_entity.id
_entity.type
_entity.pdbx_description
1 polymer ?
#
loop_
_entity_poly.entity_id
_entity_poly.type
_entity_poly.pdbx_seq_one_letter_code
_entity_poly.pdbx_strand_id
1 'polypeptide(L)'
;MGELRAQLVEHGARWSVIEHLADEEAVPRPSLGLEPGANLTPAEEAGAVDLRELIGHESGNPHLTRRRAAHGLLPDARGPVVGGRPAAVDWRSRWGWPWITKVKDQNPCGSCWAFGAAGLVESMARIEHGVWAERSEGDVHDGLKSTCGQGSNPETALDWIKGNGGLADPDCWPYSPPPSTVPADRRDAWRAEYTPSWDRSGRTVRITDYVRLGEVEQQKVWLDTVGPLTACFDVYDDFFGLGSGVYHRTSDRLAGGHCVLIVGYDDAAGCWLFKNSWGPGYHVGGYGRIAYGEVNIDHWAKCGLRGTNIDPWSKRRLHAGNVYESGNGRAHRNFEMLATADGGRLQHWWREGDAPFPWARARAYANDASGQPAFTGTTYNRNMESLHVTTGGRLRHFFYEQSGGVWRDGGAFGPGDAAIGSTPAFIQSDYGKPGNFEVVVRTADGRLNHWWRINGAPWTWNDGGRFASGIAHFGPALVQTRSRHLDLVATRTDGRMQLWWRDDPNGFVWRPGEVFGSAITSAPCLIEAQYGALDEDTAGNYELCAVGAGGRVEHWWRGNASGSAWSRSAVFGHDALAVTGMLQGSFGFNLEVIVLRADRQLQHYWRGGTSWTGSGGGSGWHEGPVIGSA
;
A
#
# COMPACT_ATOMS: atom_id res chain seq x y z
N MET A 1 -36.80 -10.56 15.45
CA MET A 1 -37.39 -11.21 14.27
C MET A 1 -38.86 -11.62 14.38
N GLY A 2 -39.47 -11.84 15.57
CA GLY A 2 -40.90 -12.22 15.64
C GLY A 2 -41.88 -11.16 15.12
N GLU A 3 -41.68 -9.90 15.50
CA GLU A 3 -42.54 -8.78 15.09
C GLU A 3 -42.30 -8.35 13.63
N LEU A 4 -41.05 -8.30 13.19
CA LEU A 4 -40.71 -7.93 11.80
C LEU A 4 -41.19 -8.99 10.80
N ARG A 5 -41.08 -10.29 11.13
CA ARG A 5 -41.63 -11.39 10.32
C ARG A 5 -43.16 -11.32 10.26
N ALA A 6 -43.83 -10.97 11.35
CA ALA A 6 -45.30 -10.81 11.37
C ALA A 6 -45.77 -9.62 10.52
N GLN A 7 -45.11 -8.46 10.64
CA GLN A 7 -45.43 -7.26 9.89
C GLN A 7 -45.21 -7.44 8.38
N LEU A 8 -44.12 -8.09 7.99
CA LEU A 8 -43.84 -8.30 6.57
C LEU A 8 -44.87 -9.27 5.93
N VAL A 9 -45.29 -10.34 6.64
CA VAL A 9 -46.34 -11.26 6.16
C VAL A 9 -47.69 -10.55 6.00
N GLU A 10 -48.04 -9.64 6.90
CA GLU A 10 -49.27 -8.85 6.85
C GLU A 10 -49.31 -7.92 5.60
N HIS A 11 -48.15 -7.57 5.05
CA HIS A 11 -47.99 -6.73 3.86
C HIS A 11 -47.73 -7.52 2.55
N GLY A 12 -47.94 -8.84 2.54
CA GLY A 12 -48.04 -9.62 1.30
C GLY A 12 -46.72 -9.96 0.60
N ALA A 13 -45.59 -9.70 1.23
CA ALA A 13 -44.29 -10.02 0.66
C ALA A 13 -43.95 -11.51 0.86
N ARG A 14 -43.36 -12.13 -0.17
CA ARG A 14 -42.97 -13.55 -0.20
C ARG A 14 -41.45 -13.67 -0.13
N TRP A 15 -40.92 -14.44 0.83
CA TRP A 15 -39.48 -14.74 0.94
C TRP A 15 -39.22 -16.22 1.19
N SER A 16 -38.01 -16.65 0.82
CA SER A 16 -37.39 -17.90 1.25
C SER A 16 -36.08 -17.59 2.00
N VAL A 17 -35.94 -18.11 3.23
CA VAL A 17 -34.73 -18.00 4.06
C VAL A 17 -33.91 -19.29 3.94
N ILE A 18 -32.58 -19.20 3.96
CA ILE A 18 -31.66 -20.35 4.13
C ILE A 18 -30.96 -20.22 5.50
N GLU A 19 -30.87 -21.34 6.23
CA GLU A 19 -30.73 -21.51 7.70
C GLU A 19 -29.34 -21.21 8.32
N HIS A 20 -28.52 -20.28 7.83
CA HIS A 20 -27.12 -20.16 8.32
C HIS A 20 -26.68 -18.78 8.85
N LEU A 21 -27.57 -17.98 9.42
CA LEU A 21 -27.18 -16.72 10.10
C LEU A 21 -27.74 -16.68 11.54
N ALA A 22 -26.91 -16.22 12.49
CA ALA A 22 -27.32 -15.98 13.87
C ALA A 22 -28.15 -14.68 13.96
N ASP A 23 -29.28 -14.74 14.66
CA ASP A 23 -30.43 -13.81 14.60
C ASP A 23 -30.27 -12.47 15.38
N GLU A 24 -29.09 -12.18 15.95
CA GLU A 24 -29.00 -11.29 17.13
C GLU A 24 -28.54 -9.84 16.86
N GLU A 25 -27.98 -9.50 15.70
CA GLU A 25 -27.58 -8.12 15.38
C GLU A 25 -28.50 -7.49 14.32
N ALA A 26 -29.32 -6.52 14.75
CA ALA A 26 -30.07 -5.68 13.84
C ALA A 26 -29.14 -4.65 13.21
N VAL A 27 -29.08 -4.57 11.88
CA VAL A 27 -28.51 -3.41 11.18
C VAL A 27 -29.38 -2.20 11.54
N PRO A 28 -28.87 -1.22 12.31
CA PRO A 28 -29.69 -0.10 12.76
C PRO A 28 -30.05 0.81 11.59
N ARG A 29 -31.29 1.33 11.52
CA ARG A 29 -31.64 2.46 10.64
C ARG A 29 -30.66 3.65 10.68
N PRO A 30 -30.01 4.01 11.81
CA PRO A 30 -29.00 5.09 11.82
C PRO A 30 -27.72 4.80 11.02
N SER A 31 -27.54 3.58 10.49
CA SER A 31 -26.43 3.25 9.58
C SER A 31 -26.59 3.83 8.17
N LEU A 32 -27.77 4.37 7.84
CA LEU A 32 -28.01 5.04 6.57
C LEU A 32 -27.36 6.41 6.59
N GLY A 33 -26.53 6.68 5.58
CA GLY A 33 -25.70 7.88 5.52
C GLY A 33 -26.12 8.88 4.47
N LEU A 34 -27.36 8.82 3.99
CA LEU A 34 -27.95 9.82 3.11
C LEU A 34 -29.43 9.98 3.47
N GLU A 35 -29.89 11.23 3.55
CA GLU A 35 -31.31 11.51 3.72
C GLU A 35 -32.08 11.14 2.43
N PRO A 36 -33.32 10.63 2.55
CA PRO A 36 -34.25 10.49 1.43
C PRO A 36 -34.28 11.74 0.54
N GLY A 37 -33.82 11.63 -0.71
CA GLY A 37 -33.83 12.73 -1.68
C GLY A 37 -32.76 13.81 -1.48
N ALA A 38 -31.66 13.52 -0.78
CA ALA A 38 -30.48 14.41 -0.71
C ALA A 38 -29.96 14.77 -2.12
N ASN A 39 -29.26 15.92 -2.23
CA ASN A 39 -28.67 16.49 -3.46
C ASN A 39 -27.56 15.61 -4.09
N LEU A 40 -27.89 14.37 -4.42
CA LEU A 40 -27.08 13.54 -5.28
C LEU A 40 -27.20 14.07 -6.68
N THR A 41 -26.09 14.14 -7.38
CA THR A 41 -26.12 14.65 -8.73
C THR A 41 -26.79 13.60 -9.60
N PRO A 42 -27.95 13.90 -10.23
CA PRO A 42 -28.48 13.03 -11.26
C PRO A 42 -27.39 12.77 -12.30
N ALA A 43 -27.47 11.63 -12.98
CA ALA A 43 -26.70 11.42 -14.20
C ALA A 43 -27.15 12.48 -15.22
N GLU A 44 -26.48 13.64 -15.20
CA GLU A 44 -26.46 14.56 -16.33
C GLU A 44 -25.76 13.86 -17.49
N GLU A 45 -26.06 14.22 -18.74
CA GLU A 45 -25.35 13.73 -19.93
C GLU A 45 -23.85 14.00 -19.75
N ALA A 46 -23.13 13.04 -19.18
CA ALA A 46 -21.69 13.12 -18.99
C ALA A 46 -21.12 13.15 -20.40
N GLY A 47 -20.51 14.28 -20.77
CA GLY A 47 -19.96 14.48 -22.11
C GLY A 47 -19.17 13.25 -22.54
N ALA A 48 -19.35 12.82 -23.80
CA ALA A 48 -18.84 11.56 -24.31
C ALA A 48 -17.39 11.32 -23.84
N VAL A 49 -17.23 10.37 -22.90
CA VAL A 49 -15.91 10.00 -22.41
C VAL A 49 -15.19 9.34 -23.57
N ASP A 50 -14.10 9.96 -24.04
CA ASP A 50 -13.27 9.34 -25.07
C ASP A 50 -12.61 8.10 -24.46
N LEU A 51 -13.21 6.94 -24.73
CA LEU A 51 -12.70 5.66 -24.28
C LEU A 51 -11.25 5.43 -24.77
N ARG A 52 -10.84 6.02 -25.90
CA ARG A 52 -9.46 5.93 -26.37
C ARG A 52 -8.50 6.73 -25.49
N GLU A 53 -8.91 7.88 -24.97
CA GLU A 53 -8.12 8.66 -24.01
C GLU A 53 -8.11 7.99 -22.64
N LEU A 54 -9.24 7.40 -22.20
CA LEU A 54 -9.33 6.64 -20.96
C LEU A 54 -8.37 5.44 -20.94
N ILE A 55 -8.25 4.75 -22.08
CA ILE A 55 -7.36 3.61 -22.27
C ILE A 55 -5.91 4.04 -22.61
N GLY A 56 -5.73 5.18 -23.27
CA GLY A 56 -4.45 5.68 -23.80
C GLY A 56 -3.52 6.36 -22.78
N HIS A 57 -3.99 6.67 -21.57
CA HIS A 57 -3.09 7.07 -20.49
C HIS A 57 -2.43 5.84 -19.86
N GLU A 58 -1.13 5.66 -20.11
CA GLU A 58 -0.26 4.68 -19.44
C GLU A 58 -0.04 5.01 -17.95
N SER A 59 -1.12 5.18 -17.19
CA SER A 59 -1.09 5.13 -15.73
C SER A 59 -1.59 3.76 -15.30
N GLY A 60 -0.70 2.77 -15.26
CA GLY A 60 -1.06 1.46 -14.76
C GLY A 60 0.12 0.49 -14.74
N ASN A 61 0.12 -0.34 -13.72
CA ASN A 61 0.92 -1.54 -13.61
C ASN A 61 1.08 -2.23 -14.99
N PRO A 62 2.30 -2.52 -15.47
CA PRO A 62 2.53 -3.09 -16.80
C PRO A 62 1.88 -4.47 -17.00
N HIS A 63 1.41 -5.15 -15.95
CA HIS A 63 0.54 -6.31 -16.09
C HIS A 63 -0.88 -5.95 -16.56
N LEU A 64 -1.44 -4.83 -16.07
CA LEU A 64 -2.68 -4.26 -16.59
C LEU A 64 -2.48 -3.87 -18.05
N THR A 65 -1.40 -3.18 -18.37
CA THR A 65 -1.08 -2.74 -19.73
C THR A 65 -0.87 -3.94 -20.67
N ARG A 66 0.01 -4.89 -20.34
CA ARG A 66 0.23 -6.09 -21.18
C ARG A 66 -1.02 -6.97 -21.32
N ARG A 67 -1.88 -7.06 -20.30
CA ARG A 67 -3.14 -7.83 -20.41
C ARG A 67 -4.26 -7.05 -21.12
N ARG A 68 -4.35 -5.73 -20.96
CA ARG A 68 -5.21 -4.87 -21.80
C ARG A 68 -4.79 -5.01 -23.26
N ALA A 69 -3.50 -5.07 -23.57
CA ALA A 69 -3.01 -5.38 -24.92
C ALA A 69 -3.40 -6.80 -25.36
N ALA A 70 -3.22 -7.81 -24.50
CA ALA A 70 -3.62 -9.20 -24.81
C ALA A 70 -5.13 -9.40 -25.02
N HIS A 71 -5.97 -8.55 -24.42
CA HIS A 71 -7.42 -8.52 -24.59
C HIS A 71 -7.89 -7.50 -25.66
N GLY A 72 -6.98 -6.92 -26.44
CA GLY A 72 -7.31 -6.01 -27.55
C GLY A 72 -7.81 -4.63 -27.13
N LEU A 73 -7.64 -4.26 -25.86
CA LEU A 73 -8.09 -3.00 -25.28
C LEU A 73 -7.03 -1.89 -25.41
N LEU A 74 -5.74 -2.23 -25.50
CA LEU A 74 -4.70 -1.29 -25.94
C LEU A 74 -4.36 -1.50 -27.41
N PRO A 75 -4.02 -0.43 -28.15
CA PRO A 75 -3.57 -0.56 -29.53
C PRO A 75 -2.17 -1.18 -29.55
N ASP A 76 -2.09 -2.50 -29.65
CA ASP A 76 -0.91 -3.15 -30.23
C ASP A 76 -1.04 -3.09 -31.76
N ALA A 77 0.08 -2.93 -32.47
CA ALA A 77 0.19 -2.68 -33.90
C ALA A 77 -0.29 -3.83 -34.82
N ARG A 78 -1.45 -4.44 -34.55
CA ARG A 78 -2.11 -5.46 -35.37
C ARG A 78 -3.63 -5.24 -35.42
N GLY A 79 -4.05 -4.22 -36.17
CA GLY A 79 -5.40 -4.11 -36.73
C GLY A 79 -6.55 -4.01 -35.71
N PRO A 80 -7.77 -3.68 -36.18
CA PRO A 80 -8.91 -3.50 -35.29
C PRO A 80 -9.43 -4.87 -34.84
N VAL A 81 -9.23 -5.23 -33.58
CA VAL A 81 -10.02 -6.29 -32.95
C VAL A 81 -11.31 -5.64 -32.44
N VAL A 82 -12.41 -5.90 -33.14
CA VAL A 82 -13.76 -5.65 -32.63
C VAL A 82 -14.03 -6.69 -31.55
N GLY A 83 -13.87 -6.31 -30.27
CA GLY A 83 -14.21 -7.15 -29.13
C GLY A 83 -14.57 -6.29 -27.93
N GLY A 84 -15.82 -6.39 -27.45
CA GLY A 84 -16.34 -5.62 -26.32
C GLY A 84 -15.71 -6.02 -24.97
N ARG A 85 -15.96 -5.21 -23.94
CA ARG A 85 -15.60 -5.50 -22.54
C ARG A 85 -16.08 -6.91 -22.10
N PRO A 86 -15.45 -7.55 -21.09
CA PRO A 86 -15.92 -8.81 -20.54
C PRO A 86 -17.39 -8.76 -20.06
N ALA A 87 -18.07 -9.92 -20.05
CA ALA A 87 -19.44 -10.03 -19.53
C ALA A 87 -19.52 -9.94 -18.00
N ALA A 88 -18.40 -10.11 -17.29
CA ALA A 88 -18.33 -9.98 -15.85
C ALA A 88 -16.95 -9.50 -15.39
N VAL A 89 -16.95 -8.70 -14.32
CA VAL A 89 -15.76 -8.20 -13.63
C VAL A 89 -15.97 -8.38 -12.14
N ASP A 90 -14.94 -8.85 -11.44
CA ASP A 90 -14.93 -8.92 -9.97
C ASP A 90 -13.53 -8.59 -9.45
N TRP A 91 -13.38 -7.45 -8.79
CA TRP A 91 -12.10 -7.01 -8.23
C TRP A 91 -11.71 -7.70 -6.92
N ARG A 92 -12.62 -8.44 -6.29
CA ARG A 92 -12.29 -9.26 -5.10
C ARG A 92 -11.28 -10.34 -5.46
N SER A 93 -11.39 -10.88 -6.68
CA SER A 93 -10.41 -11.81 -7.26
C SER A 93 -10.31 -11.57 -8.76
N ARG A 94 -9.29 -10.82 -9.18
CA ARG A 94 -9.06 -10.49 -10.59
C ARG A 94 -7.65 -10.85 -10.98
N TRP A 95 -7.51 -11.59 -12.08
CA TRP A 95 -6.24 -12.06 -12.61
C TRP A 95 -5.38 -12.85 -11.59
N GLY A 96 -6.04 -13.59 -10.69
CA GLY A 96 -5.38 -14.42 -9.68
C GLY A 96 -4.96 -13.68 -8.42
N TRP A 97 -5.32 -12.40 -8.27
CA TRP A 97 -4.97 -11.58 -7.12
C TRP A 97 -6.20 -10.92 -6.47
N PRO A 98 -6.19 -10.74 -5.15
CA PRO A 98 -7.11 -9.84 -4.45
C PRO A 98 -6.65 -8.38 -4.57
N TRP A 99 -7.62 -7.48 -4.75
CA TRP A 99 -7.39 -6.04 -4.94
C TRP A 99 -8.16 -5.15 -3.96
N ILE A 100 -9.09 -5.74 -3.20
CA ILE A 100 -10.01 -5.03 -2.32
C ILE A 100 -9.65 -5.35 -0.87
N THR A 101 -9.53 -4.32 -0.04
CA THR A 101 -9.34 -4.44 1.42
C THR A 101 -10.54 -5.14 2.09
N LYS A 102 -10.40 -5.58 3.33
CA LYS A 102 -11.48 -6.22 4.09
C LYS A 102 -12.68 -5.30 4.27
N VAL A 103 -13.85 -5.92 4.45
CA VAL A 103 -15.07 -5.20 4.83
C VAL A 103 -14.91 -4.64 6.23
N LYS A 104 -15.27 -3.36 6.39
CA LYS A 104 -15.27 -2.63 7.65
C LYS A 104 -16.71 -2.35 8.11
N ASP A 105 -16.85 -1.79 9.30
CA ASP A 105 -18.15 -1.46 9.89
C ASP A 105 -18.22 0.02 10.30
N GLN A 106 -19.16 0.74 9.71
CA GLN A 106 -19.42 2.15 10.00
C GLN A 106 -20.33 2.36 11.22
N ASN A 107 -21.02 1.32 11.67
CA ASN A 107 -22.09 1.44 12.66
C ASN A 107 -21.61 2.14 13.95
N PRO A 108 -22.47 2.95 14.58
CA PRO A 108 -23.86 3.25 14.24
C PRO A 108 -24.03 4.52 13.36
N CYS A 109 -22.97 5.05 12.74
CA CYS A 109 -23.06 6.32 12.01
C CYS A 109 -23.43 6.16 10.54
N GLY A 110 -24.13 7.17 10.02
CA GLY A 110 -24.40 7.40 8.60
C GLY A 110 -23.18 7.92 7.82
N SER A 111 -22.04 7.23 7.92
CA SER A 111 -20.77 7.61 7.31
C SER A 111 -20.41 6.78 6.06
N CYS A 112 -21.36 6.06 5.47
CA CYS A 112 -21.15 5.18 4.31
C CYS A 112 -20.40 5.84 3.13
N TRP A 113 -20.62 7.14 2.91
CA TRP A 113 -19.94 7.94 1.89
C TRP A 113 -18.43 8.05 2.13
N ALA A 114 -18.00 8.15 3.39
CA ALA A 114 -16.60 8.12 3.78
C ALA A 114 -15.99 6.74 3.57
N PHE A 115 -16.71 5.67 3.91
CA PHE A 115 -16.29 4.28 3.70
C PHE A 115 -16.16 3.93 2.20
N GLY A 116 -17.13 4.34 1.37
CA GLY A 116 -17.07 4.15 -0.08
C GLY A 116 -15.87 4.87 -0.72
N ALA A 117 -15.62 6.13 -0.30
CA ALA A 117 -14.47 6.91 -0.78
C ALA A 117 -13.13 6.33 -0.30
N ALA A 118 -13.02 5.94 0.97
CA ALA A 118 -11.83 5.29 1.52
C ALA A 118 -11.55 3.98 0.79
N GLY A 119 -12.55 3.12 0.64
CA GLY A 119 -12.43 1.85 -0.10
C GLY A 119 -12.00 2.05 -1.56
N LEU A 120 -12.42 3.14 -2.21
CA LEU A 120 -11.96 3.49 -3.56
C LEU A 120 -10.48 3.87 -3.56
N VAL A 121 -10.04 4.73 -2.64
CA VAL A 121 -8.62 5.14 -2.51
C VAL A 121 -7.72 3.94 -2.19
N GLU A 122 -8.14 3.08 -1.26
CA GLU A 122 -7.44 1.84 -0.89
C GLU A 122 -7.28 0.90 -2.08
N SER A 123 -8.37 0.65 -2.82
CA SER A 123 -8.37 -0.23 -3.98
C SER A 123 -7.43 0.27 -5.06
N MET A 124 -7.46 1.58 -5.33
CA MET A 124 -6.59 2.17 -6.35
C MET A 124 -5.13 2.24 -5.92
N ALA A 125 -4.82 2.41 -4.62
CA ALA A 125 -3.46 2.24 -4.11
C ALA A 125 -2.93 0.83 -4.38
N ARG A 126 -3.76 -0.20 -4.20
CA ARG A 126 -3.40 -1.59 -4.51
C ARG A 126 -3.25 -1.84 -6.01
N ILE A 127 -4.15 -1.32 -6.83
CA ILE A 127 -4.15 -1.49 -8.30
C ILE A 127 -2.96 -0.80 -8.95
N GLU A 128 -2.67 0.43 -8.55
CA GLU A 128 -1.65 1.27 -9.19
C GLU A 128 -0.26 1.07 -8.61
N HIS A 129 -0.16 0.82 -7.30
CA HIS A 129 1.12 0.74 -6.59
C HIS A 129 1.44 -0.64 -6.02
N GLY A 130 0.54 -1.61 -6.17
CA GLY A 130 0.76 -2.96 -5.67
C GLY A 130 0.83 -3.07 -4.14
N VAL A 131 0.35 -2.07 -3.39
CA VAL A 131 0.49 -2.02 -1.93
C VAL A 131 -0.88 -2.06 -1.24
N TRP A 132 -0.99 -2.84 -0.18
CA TRP A 132 -2.12 -2.73 0.74
C TRP A 132 -1.96 -1.47 1.59
N ALA A 133 -2.85 -0.50 1.41
CA ALA A 133 -2.79 0.79 2.06
C ALA A 133 -4.13 1.12 2.73
N GLU A 134 -4.40 0.55 3.89
CA GLU A 134 -5.61 0.86 4.68
C GLU A 134 -5.68 2.36 4.98
N ARG A 135 -6.85 2.96 4.78
CA ARG A 135 -7.15 4.37 4.98
C ARG A 135 -8.18 4.57 6.08
N SER A 136 -8.20 5.78 6.63
CA SER A 136 -9.10 6.17 7.69
C SER A 136 -10.35 6.85 7.16
N GLU A 137 -11.50 6.24 7.40
CA GLU A 137 -12.80 6.87 7.19
C GLU A 137 -13.02 8.03 8.16
N GLY A 138 -12.47 7.95 9.37
CA GLY A 138 -12.53 9.02 10.37
C GLY A 138 -11.82 10.28 9.89
N ASP A 139 -10.72 10.13 9.15
CA ASP A 139 -9.93 11.25 8.65
C ASP A 139 -10.78 12.16 7.76
N VAL A 140 -11.53 11.58 6.83
CA VAL A 140 -12.46 12.32 5.97
C VAL A 140 -13.76 12.72 6.70
N HIS A 141 -14.35 11.82 7.48
CA HIS A 141 -15.61 12.09 8.21
C HIS A 141 -15.46 13.23 9.21
N ASP A 142 -14.51 13.11 10.14
CA ASP A 142 -14.29 14.10 11.19
C ASP A 142 -13.55 15.33 10.66
N GLY A 143 -12.75 15.18 9.61
CA GLY A 143 -12.08 16.27 8.92
C GLY A 143 -13.00 17.19 8.12
N LEU A 144 -14.09 16.65 7.54
CA LEU A 144 -15.24 17.42 7.06
C LEU A 144 -16.07 18.00 8.21
N LYS A 145 -15.77 17.54 9.43
CA LYS A 145 -16.53 17.84 10.62
C LYS A 145 -17.97 17.35 10.43
N SER A 146 -18.22 16.15 9.95
CA SER A 146 -19.58 15.61 9.91
C SER A 146 -20.03 15.14 11.30
N THR A 147 -21.32 15.24 11.61
CA THR A 147 -21.88 14.51 12.76
C THR A 147 -22.22 13.08 12.32
N CYS A 148 -22.35 12.16 13.27
CA CYS A 148 -22.59 10.74 13.02
C CYS A 148 -23.83 10.46 12.16
N GLY A 149 -24.91 11.21 12.31
CA GLY A 149 -26.13 11.09 11.50
C GLY A 149 -26.14 12.00 10.27
N GLN A 150 -25.11 12.82 10.05
CA GLN A 150 -25.04 13.71 8.90
C GLN A 150 -24.58 12.94 7.67
N GLY A 151 -25.52 12.68 6.77
CA GLY A 151 -25.22 12.07 5.49
C GLY A 151 -24.44 12.95 4.52
N SER A 152 -23.82 12.33 3.51
CA SER A 152 -23.10 13.00 2.42
C SER A 152 -22.90 12.10 1.21
N ASN A 153 -22.25 12.60 0.17
CA ASN A 153 -22.04 11.92 -1.10
C ASN A 153 -20.54 11.69 -1.42
N PRO A 154 -20.21 10.81 -2.38
CA PRO A 154 -18.84 10.52 -2.78
C PRO A 154 -18.04 11.75 -3.20
N GLU A 155 -18.64 12.65 -3.97
CA GLU A 155 -18.00 13.86 -4.47
C GLU A 155 -17.49 14.72 -3.33
N THR A 156 -18.31 14.94 -2.29
CA THR A 156 -17.93 15.72 -1.11
C THR A 156 -16.73 15.09 -0.38
N ALA A 157 -16.70 13.76 -0.21
CA ALA A 157 -15.55 13.07 0.34
C ALA A 157 -14.31 13.22 -0.55
N LEU A 158 -14.44 12.99 -1.85
CA LEU A 158 -13.31 13.01 -2.79
C LEU A 158 -12.74 14.42 -2.95
N ASP A 159 -13.58 15.46 -2.99
CA ASP A 159 -13.15 16.86 -3.00
C ASP A 159 -12.40 17.23 -1.72
N TRP A 160 -12.86 16.74 -0.56
CA TRP A 160 -12.12 16.94 0.69
C TRP A 160 -10.78 16.20 0.67
N ILE A 161 -10.73 14.94 0.22
CA ILE A 161 -9.49 14.17 0.12
C ILE A 161 -8.48 14.87 -0.79
N LYS A 162 -8.94 15.38 -1.94
CA LYS A 162 -8.14 16.16 -2.88
C LYS A 162 -7.63 17.46 -2.24
N GLY A 163 -8.53 18.24 -1.63
CA GLY A 163 -8.21 19.54 -1.02
C GLY A 163 -7.37 19.47 0.25
N ASN A 164 -7.48 18.38 1.01
CA ASN A 164 -6.79 18.20 2.29
C ASN A 164 -5.45 17.44 2.18
N GLY A 165 -4.91 17.31 0.96
CA GLY A 165 -3.60 16.69 0.74
C GLY A 165 -3.61 15.16 0.92
N GLY A 166 -4.73 14.51 0.60
CA GLY A 166 -4.92 13.07 0.59
C GLY A 166 -5.65 12.50 1.81
N LEU A 167 -5.83 11.18 1.81
CA LEU A 167 -6.51 10.42 2.87
C LEU A 167 -5.49 9.66 3.71
N ALA A 168 -5.49 9.88 5.02
CA ALA A 168 -4.52 9.34 5.97
C ALA A 168 -4.81 7.89 6.35
N ASP A 169 -3.81 7.22 6.93
CA ASP A 169 -3.96 5.88 7.52
C ASP A 169 -4.61 5.93 8.92
N PRO A 170 -5.19 4.83 9.42
CA PRO A 170 -5.85 4.80 10.73
C PRO A 170 -4.97 5.12 11.95
N ASP A 171 -3.64 4.90 11.90
CA ASP A 171 -2.75 5.30 13.01
C ASP A 171 -2.62 6.84 13.11
N CYS A 172 -2.86 7.56 12.00
CA CYS A 172 -2.88 9.03 12.00
C CYS A 172 -4.16 9.57 12.65
N TRP A 173 -5.30 8.98 12.32
CA TRP A 173 -6.60 9.30 12.90
C TRP A 173 -7.53 8.10 12.71
N PRO A 174 -7.99 7.38 13.76
CA PRO A 174 -8.85 6.22 13.59
C PRO A 174 -10.32 6.63 13.39
N TYR A 175 -11.09 5.82 12.67
CA TYR A 175 -12.54 5.96 12.69
C TYR A 175 -13.08 5.59 14.08
N SER A 176 -13.80 6.50 14.70
CA SER A 176 -14.37 6.31 16.05
C SER A 176 -15.87 6.57 15.99
N PRO A 177 -16.73 5.56 16.24
CA PRO A 177 -18.15 5.80 16.42
C PRO A 177 -18.43 6.51 17.76
N PRO A 178 -19.65 7.04 17.97
CA PRO A 178 -20.08 7.62 19.23
C PRO A 178 -19.80 6.68 20.40
N PRO A 179 -19.13 7.15 21.46
CA PRO A 179 -18.93 6.36 22.67
C PRO A 179 -20.27 5.86 23.23
N SER A 180 -20.25 4.71 23.89
CA SER A 180 -21.44 4.12 24.52
C SER A 180 -22.10 5.03 25.57
N THR A 181 -21.36 6.01 26.09
CA THR A 181 -21.85 7.05 27.02
C THR A 181 -22.73 8.09 26.37
N VAL A 182 -22.74 8.20 25.04
CA VAL A 182 -23.64 9.08 24.29
C VAL A 182 -25.03 8.41 24.23
N PRO A 183 -26.08 9.03 24.80
CA PRO A 183 -27.45 8.52 24.73
C PRO A 183 -27.87 8.27 23.28
N ALA A 184 -28.64 7.20 23.05
CA ALA A 184 -29.02 6.75 21.70
C ALA A 184 -29.68 7.86 20.86
N ASP A 185 -30.56 8.65 21.48
CA ASP A 185 -31.26 9.80 20.90
C ASP A 185 -30.34 11.00 20.58
N ARG A 186 -29.07 10.94 20.98
CA ARG A 186 -28.06 11.98 20.72
C ARG A 186 -26.88 11.49 19.87
N ARG A 187 -26.88 10.22 19.44
CA ARG A 187 -25.77 9.65 18.66
C ARG A 187 -25.61 10.34 17.32
N ASP A 188 -26.71 10.66 16.65
CA ASP A 188 -26.68 11.28 15.32
C ASP A 188 -26.04 12.68 15.32
N ALA A 189 -26.14 13.40 16.45
CA ALA A 189 -25.53 14.71 16.63
C ALA A 189 -24.08 14.64 17.14
N TRP A 190 -23.56 13.44 17.44
CA TRP A 190 -22.20 13.28 17.93
C TRP A 190 -21.17 13.55 16.84
N ARG A 191 -20.05 14.17 17.21
CA ARG A 191 -18.89 14.43 16.35
C ARG A 191 -17.63 14.26 17.20
N ALA A 192 -16.61 13.59 16.66
CA ALA A 192 -15.28 13.56 17.26
C ALA A 192 -14.54 14.90 17.08
N GLU A 193 -13.68 15.25 18.04
CA GLU A 193 -12.76 16.37 17.86
C GLU A 193 -11.63 15.96 16.90
N TYR A 194 -11.58 16.55 15.71
CA TYR A 194 -10.60 16.17 14.70
C TYR A 194 -9.21 16.77 14.98
N THR A 195 -8.28 15.93 15.42
CA THR A 195 -6.88 16.29 15.72
C THR A 195 -5.92 15.23 15.19
N PRO A 196 -5.73 15.15 13.86
CA PRO A 196 -4.88 14.12 13.27
C PRO A 196 -3.42 14.29 13.72
N SER A 197 -2.66 13.19 13.63
CA SER A 197 -1.21 13.23 13.87
C SER A 197 -0.54 14.32 13.02
N TRP A 198 0.47 14.98 13.59
CA TRP A 198 1.08 16.15 12.96
C TRP A 198 1.86 15.80 11.68
N ASP A 199 2.24 14.54 11.48
CA ASP A 199 2.89 14.01 10.27
C ASP A 199 1.90 13.43 9.24
N ARG A 200 0.59 13.71 9.41
CA ARG A 200 -0.49 13.31 8.49
C ARG A 200 -0.10 13.43 7.02
N SER A 201 0.56 14.52 6.63
CA SER A 201 0.90 14.81 5.23
C SER A 201 1.78 13.75 4.55
N GLY A 202 2.58 13.01 5.32
CA GLY A 202 3.39 11.89 4.82
C GLY A 202 2.82 10.50 5.09
N ARG A 203 1.57 10.45 5.56
CA ARG A 203 0.76 9.24 5.79
C ARG A 203 -0.48 9.19 4.89
N THR A 204 -0.61 10.12 3.95
CA THR A 204 -1.81 10.24 3.11
C THR A 204 -1.61 9.69 1.70
N VAL A 205 -2.56 8.92 1.18
CA VAL A 205 -2.65 8.68 -0.28
C VAL A 205 -3.32 9.91 -0.89
N ARG A 206 -2.63 10.60 -1.80
CA ARG A 206 -3.21 11.77 -2.49
C ARG A 206 -3.90 11.34 -3.77
N ILE A 207 -4.92 12.10 -4.15
CA ILE A 207 -5.62 11.95 -5.43
C ILE A 207 -5.48 13.26 -6.20
N THR A 208 -5.32 13.17 -7.52
CA THR A 208 -5.29 14.37 -8.38
C THR A 208 -6.70 14.81 -8.73
N ASP A 209 -7.53 13.86 -9.19
CA ASP A 209 -8.92 14.11 -9.55
C ASP A 209 -9.75 12.83 -9.49
N TYR A 210 -11.08 12.98 -9.63
CA TYR A 210 -12.01 11.86 -9.82
C TYR A 210 -12.86 12.08 -11.08
N VAL A 211 -13.44 11.00 -11.58
CA VAL A 211 -14.27 10.98 -12.79
C VAL A 211 -15.69 10.56 -12.41
N ARG A 212 -16.66 11.35 -12.85
CA ARG A 212 -18.09 11.07 -12.72
C ARG A 212 -18.56 10.32 -13.97
N LEU A 213 -19.15 9.14 -13.78
CA LEU A 213 -19.62 8.28 -14.86
C LEU A 213 -21.13 8.11 -14.74
N GLY A 214 -21.87 8.71 -15.68
CA GLY A 214 -23.35 8.61 -15.72
C GLY A 214 -23.85 7.37 -16.44
N GLU A 215 -23.17 6.98 -17.53
CA GLU A 215 -23.63 5.89 -18.40
C GLU A 215 -23.19 4.51 -17.90
N VAL A 216 -24.13 3.56 -17.83
CA VAL A 216 -23.89 2.18 -17.37
C VAL A 216 -22.75 1.51 -18.15
N GLU A 217 -22.73 1.65 -19.47
CA GLU A 217 -21.67 1.03 -20.27
C GLU A 217 -20.30 1.67 -20.03
N GLN A 218 -20.23 2.98 -19.77
CA GLN A 218 -18.96 3.64 -19.39
C GLN A 218 -18.49 3.16 -18.02
N GLN A 219 -19.40 2.97 -17.06
CA GLN A 219 -19.09 2.43 -15.73
C GLN A 219 -18.55 0.99 -15.82
N LYS A 220 -19.13 0.14 -16.66
CA LYS A 220 -18.66 -1.23 -16.87
C LYS A 220 -17.31 -1.30 -17.59
N VAL A 221 -17.07 -0.42 -18.57
CA VAL A 221 -15.75 -0.27 -19.20
C VAL A 221 -14.73 0.20 -18.16
N TRP A 222 -15.06 1.22 -17.35
CA TRP A 222 -14.19 1.70 -16.28
C TRP A 222 -13.84 0.61 -15.27
N LEU A 223 -14.81 -0.18 -14.81
CA LEU A 223 -14.56 -1.30 -13.91
C LEU A 223 -13.62 -2.34 -14.54
N ASP A 224 -13.75 -2.61 -15.83
CA ASP A 224 -12.87 -3.54 -16.53
C ASP A 224 -11.43 -3.00 -16.66
N THR A 225 -11.31 -1.73 -17.07
CA THR A 225 -10.04 -1.16 -17.50
C THR A 225 -9.33 -0.39 -16.41
N VAL A 226 -10.00 0.22 -15.43
CA VAL A 226 -9.38 1.12 -14.45
C VAL A 226 -9.46 0.54 -13.03
N GLY A 227 -10.66 0.32 -12.50
CA GLY A 227 -10.82 -0.10 -11.11
C GLY A 227 -12.23 0.11 -10.56
N PRO A 228 -12.44 -0.18 -9.27
CA PRO A 228 -13.71 0.03 -8.56
C PRO A 228 -14.30 1.45 -8.70
N LEU A 229 -15.59 1.57 -8.38
CA LEU A 229 -16.34 2.83 -8.36
C LEU A 229 -17.05 2.99 -7.02
N THR A 230 -17.09 4.19 -6.47
CA THR A 230 -18.00 4.49 -5.36
C THR A 230 -19.35 4.98 -5.92
N ALA A 231 -20.44 4.49 -5.36
CA ALA A 231 -21.80 4.76 -5.84
C ALA A 231 -22.77 4.86 -4.67
N CYS A 232 -23.87 5.58 -4.86
CA CYS A 232 -24.97 5.58 -3.91
C CYS A 232 -26.24 5.04 -4.56
N PHE A 233 -27.19 4.62 -3.74
CA PHE A 233 -28.53 4.19 -4.15
C PHE A 233 -29.53 4.40 -3.01
N ASP A 234 -30.82 4.28 -3.33
CA ASP A 234 -31.89 4.32 -2.33
C ASP A 234 -32.02 2.98 -1.60
N VAL A 235 -32.22 3.03 -0.29
CA VAL A 235 -32.43 1.84 0.54
C VAL A 235 -33.88 1.74 0.96
N TYR A 236 -34.49 0.59 0.71
CA TYR A 236 -35.84 0.23 1.16
C TYR A 236 -35.75 -0.85 2.27
N ASP A 237 -36.80 -1.04 3.05
CA ASP A 237 -36.72 -1.94 4.23
C ASP A 237 -36.38 -3.40 3.93
N ASP A 238 -36.67 -3.87 2.72
CA ASP A 238 -36.35 -5.23 2.31
C ASP A 238 -34.85 -5.43 1.97
N PHE A 239 -34.10 -4.34 1.84
CA PHE A 239 -32.65 -4.37 1.60
C PHE A 239 -31.87 -4.93 2.79
N PHE A 240 -32.31 -4.67 4.02
CA PHE A 240 -31.62 -5.12 5.24
C PHE A 240 -31.66 -6.64 5.43
N GLY A 241 -32.63 -7.31 4.82
CA GLY A 241 -32.84 -8.76 4.92
C GLY A 241 -32.55 -9.53 3.63
N LEU A 242 -31.88 -8.90 2.66
CA LEU A 242 -31.55 -9.55 1.39
C LEU A 242 -30.74 -10.86 1.66
N GLY A 243 -30.94 -11.88 0.82
CA GLY A 243 -30.19 -13.14 0.92
C GLY A 243 -28.83 -13.07 0.23
N SER A 244 -28.32 -14.20 -0.23
CA SER A 244 -27.14 -14.25 -1.11
C SER A 244 -27.45 -13.90 -2.58
N GLY A 245 -28.71 -13.61 -2.91
CA GLY A 245 -29.19 -13.35 -4.28
C GLY A 245 -28.87 -11.95 -4.80
N VAL A 246 -29.39 -11.65 -5.99
CA VAL A 246 -29.42 -10.30 -6.55
C VAL A 246 -30.60 -9.55 -5.95
N TYR A 247 -30.36 -8.37 -5.39
CA TYR A 247 -31.40 -7.53 -4.84
C TYR A 247 -32.28 -6.93 -5.93
N HIS A 248 -33.58 -7.09 -5.72
CA HIS A 248 -34.66 -6.41 -6.43
C HIS A 248 -35.59 -5.83 -5.39
N ARG A 249 -36.03 -4.60 -5.59
CA ARG A 249 -36.93 -3.94 -4.65
C ARG A 249 -38.32 -4.59 -4.70
N THR A 250 -38.82 -4.97 -3.54
CA THR A 250 -40.17 -5.49 -3.28
C THR A 250 -40.94 -4.63 -2.26
N SER A 251 -40.26 -3.81 -1.48
CA SER A 251 -40.85 -2.83 -0.56
C SER A 251 -40.96 -1.45 -1.19
N ASP A 252 -42.07 -0.75 -0.92
CA ASP A 252 -42.24 0.66 -1.28
C ASP A 252 -41.85 1.62 -0.15
N ARG A 253 -41.48 1.11 1.03
CA ARG A 253 -41.11 1.93 2.18
C ARG A 253 -39.61 2.27 2.13
N LEU A 254 -39.34 3.51 1.70
CA LEU A 254 -38.00 4.09 1.67
C LEU A 254 -37.47 4.24 3.10
N ALA A 255 -36.25 3.76 3.33
CA ALA A 255 -35.55 3.83 4.60
C ALA A 255 -34.52 4.96 4.64
N GLY A 256 -33.91 5.30 3.50
CA GLY A 256 -32.88 6.34 3.37
C GLY A 256 -32.04 6.11 2.12
N GLY A 257 -30.88 6.75 2.05
CA GLY A 257 -29.87 6.48 1.02
C GLY A 257 -28.62 5.82 1.62
N HIS A 258 -27.83 5.21 0.75
CA HIS A 258 -26.60 4.54 1.14
C HIS A 258 -25.54 4.62 0.04
N CYS A 259 -24.27 4.58 0.44
CA CYS A 259 -23.14 4.57 -0.49
C CYS A 259 -22.24 3.36 -0.26
N VAL A 260 -21.73 2.80 -1.34
CA VAL A 260 -20.95 1.56 -1.35
C VAL A 260 -19.80 1.67 -2.34
N LEU A 261 -18.89 0.70 -2.29
CA LEU A 261 -17.90 0.50 -3.33
C LEU A 261 -18.38 -0.59 -4.31
N ILE A 262 -18.67 -0.21 -5.54
CA ILE A 262 -18.91 -1.14 -6.66
C ILE A 262 -17.56 -1.78 -7.04
N VAL A 263 -17.47 -3.09 -6.83
CA VAL A 263 -16.27 -3.89 -7.09
C VAL A 263 -16.38 -4.73 -8.36
N GLY A 264 -17.49 -4.64 -9.08
CA GLY A 264 -17.69 -5.46 -10.26
C GLY A 264 -19.11 -5.44 -10.80
N TYR A 265 -19.34 -6.29 -11.81
CA TYR A 265 -20.63 -6.51 -12.44
C TYR A 265 -20.69 -7.93 -13.03
N ASP A 266 -21.91 -8.42 -13.24
CA ASP A 266 -22.19 -9.69 -13.93
C ASP A 266 -23.40 -9.51 -14.84
N ASP A 267 -23.17 -9.48 -16.16
CA ASP A 267 -24.22 -9.28 -17.17
C ASP A 267 -25.18 -10.48 -17.24
N ALA A 268 -24.72 -11.70 -16.94
CA ALA A 268 -25.58 -12.89 -16.95
C ALA A 268 -26.55 -12.87 -15.75
N ALA A 269 -26.09 -12.36 -14.61
CA ALA A 269 -26.93 -12.12 -13.43
C ALA A 269 -27.69 -10.79 -13.47
N GLY A 270 -27.37 -9.90 -14.42
CA GLY A 270 -27.99 -8.58 -14.55
C GLY A 270 -27.71 -7.66 -13.36
N CYS A 271 -26.51 -7.71 -12.76
CA CYS A 271 -26.25 -7.04 -11.49
C CYS A 271 -24.88 -6.35 -11.34
N TRP A 272 -24.83 -5.40 -10.43
CA TRP A 272 -23.61 -4.83 -9.86
C TRP A 272 -23.19 -5.64 -8.62
N LEU A 273 -21.88 -5.80 -8.44
CA LEU A 273 -21.27 -6.37 -7.23
C LEU A 273 -20.76 -5.22 -6.36
N PHE A 274 -21.08 -5.21 -5.08
CA PHE A 274 -20.63 -4.14 -4.17
C PHE A 274 -20.09 -4.66 -2.85
N LYS A 275 -19.10 -3.93 -2.31
CA LYS A 275 -18.59 -4.04 -0.95
C LYS A 275 -19.39 -3.08 -0.05
N ASN A 276 -19.99 -3.60 1.01
CA ASN A 276 -20.69 -2.79 1.99
C ASN A 276 -19.78 -2.37 3.16
N SER A 277 -20.31 -1.55 4.06
CA SER A 277 -19.65 -1.00 5.25
C SER A 277 -20.44 -1.28 6.54
N TRP A 278 -21.21 -2.37 6.58
CA TRP A 278 -21.98 -2.82 7.76
C TRP A 278 -21.40 -4.11 8.36
N GLY A 279 -20.07 -4.26 8.26
CA GLY A 279 -19.36 -5.42 8.76
C GLY A 279 -19.44 -6.68 7.86
N PRO A 280 -18.55 -7.66 8.10
CA PRO A 280 -18.47 -8.88 7.29
C PRO A 280 -19.66 -9.83 7.46
N GLY A 281 -20.47 -9.65 8.52
CA GLY A 281 -21.70 -10.41 8.75
C GLY A 281 -22.85 -10.03 7.81
N TYR A 282 -22.76 -8.88 7.16
CA TYR A 282 -23.75 -8.45 6.17
C TYR A 282 -23.69 -9.36 4.91
N HIS A 283 -24.78 -10.10 4.65
CA HIS A 283 -24.91 -11.03 3.51
C HIS A 283 -23.77 -12.06 3.43
N VAL A 284 -22.98 -12.01 2.34
CA VAL A 284 -21.92 -12.97 2.06
C VAL A 284 -20.60 -12.25 2.23
N GLY A 285 -20.07 -12.29 3.45
CA GLY A 285 -18.77 -11.71 3.79
C GLY A 285 -18.73 -10.18 3.68
N GLY A 286 -19.86 -9.51 3.85
CA GLY A 286 -19.99 -8.05 3.75
C GLY A 286 -20.20 -7.51 2.33
N TYR A 287 -20.42 -8.40 1.35
CA TYR A 287 -20.68 -8.04 -0.05
C TYR A 287 -22.12 -8.31 -0.45
N GLY A 288 -22.63 -7.52 -1.39
CA GLY A 288 -23.96 -7.67 -1.94
C GLY A 288 -24.00 -7.60 -3.47
N ARG A 289 -25.19 -7.89 -4.01
CA ARG A 289 -25.51 -7.82 -5.44
C ARG A 289 -26.81 -7.06 -5.62
N ILE A 290 -26.85 -6.17 -6.60
CA ILE A 290 -28.01 -5.32 -6.87
C ILE A 290 -28.27 -5.30 -8.37
N ALA A 291 -29.51 -5.55 -8.78
CA ALA A 291 -29.83 -5.59 -10.20
C ALA A 291 -29.66 -4.22 -10.87
N TYR A 292 -29.36 -4.24 -12.17
CA TYR A 292 -29.28 -3.02 -12.98
C TYR A 292 -30.62 -2.28 -12.98
N GLY A 293 -30.58 -0.96 -12.92
CA GLY A 293 -31.74 -0.09 -12.91
C GLY A 293 -32.56 -0.08 -11.61
N GLU A 294 -32.20 -0.89 -10.61
CA GLU A 294 -32.91 -0.92 -9.32
C GLU A 294 -32.49 0.26 -8.43
N VAL A 295 -33.44 0.70 -7.59
CA VAL A 295 -33.23 1.66 -6.48
C VAL A 295 -32.32 2.85 -6.81
N ASN A 296 -32.47 3.38 -8.03
CA ASN A 296 -31.74 4.55 -8.52
C ASN A 296 -30.21 4.41 -8.60
N ILE A 297 -29.65 3.20 -8.49
CA ILE A 297 -28.20 3.00 -8.55
C ILE A 297 -27.58 3.42 -9.90
N ASP A 298 -28.35 3.33 -10.98
CA ASP A 298 -27.95 3.74 -12.33
C ASP A 298 -28.48 5.12 -12.73
N HIS A 299 -29.28 5.74 -11.86
CA HIS A 299 -29.75 7.10 -12.06
C HIS A 299 -28.72 8.15 -11.64
N TRP A 300 -27.84 7.80 -10.70
CA TRP A 300 -26.81 8.71 -10.17
C TRP A 300 -25.44 8.39 -10.76
N ALA A 301 -24.61 9.42 -10.88
CA ALA A 301 -23.23 9.23 -11.32
C ALA A 301 -22.45 8.36 -10.32
N LYS A 302 -21.63 7.45 -10.84
CA LYS A 302 -20.65 6.71 -10.04
C LYS A 302 -19.30 7.39 -10.15
N CYS A 303 -18.55 7.47 -9.05
CA CYS A 303 -17.24 8.13 -9.03
C CYS A 303 -16.11 7.09 -9.08
N GLY A 304 -15.16 7.29 -10.00
CA GLY A 304 -13.92 6.54 -10.09
C GLY A 304 -12.71 7.45 -9.95
N LEU A 305 -11.54 6.90 -9.61
CA LEU A 305 -10.29 7.67 -9.56
C LEU A 305 -9.15 6.91 -10.22
N ARG A 306 -8.11 7.65 -10.62
CA ARG A 306 -6.83 7.14 -11.13
C ARG A 306 -5.71 8.12 -10.78
N GLY A 307 -4.47 7.67 -10.82
CA GLY A 307 -3.30 8.52 -10.54
C GLY A 307 -3.16 8.85 -9.07
N THR A 308 -3.39 7.86 -8.20
CA THR A 308 -3.09 7.99 -6.77
C THR A 308 -1.61 8.25 -6.55
N ASN A 309 -1.29 9.08 -5.56
CA ASN A 309 0.08 9.31 -5.12
C ASN A 309 0.26 8.71 -3.73
N ILE A 310 0.84 7.53 -3.72
CA ILE A 310 1.09 6.73 -2.52
C ILE A 310 2.07 7.44 -1.57
N ASP A 311 1.83 7.27 -0.27
CA ASP A 311 2.71 7.79 0.78
C ASP A 311 3.92 6.88 1.04
N PRO A 312 5.03 7.45 1.57
CA PRO A 312 6.19 6.68 2.02
C PRO A 312 5.84 5.68 3.11
N TRP A 313 4.85 5.98 3.96
CA TRP A 313 4.46 5.12 5.07
C TRP A 313 4.00 3.74 4.58
N SER A 314 3.15 3.69 3.56
CA SER A 314 2.60 2.46 2.99
C SER A 314 3.67 1.64 2.29
N LYS A 315 4.71 2.29 1.75
CA LYS A 315 5.86 1.65 1.09
C LYS A 315 7.03 1.32 2.01
N ARG A 316 6.97 1.68 3.30
CA ARG A 316 8.11 1.60 4.25
C ARG A 316 8.75 0.22 4.42
N ARG A 317 8.03 -0.85 4.04
CA ARG A 317 8.49 -2.25 4.15
C ARG A 317 8.96 -2.85 2.82
N LEU A 318 8.69 -2.15 1.72
CA LEU A 318 8.91 -2.65 0.37
C LEU A 318 10.28 -2.28 -0.18
N HIS A 319 11.17 -1.70 0.63
CA HIS A 319 12.49 -1.31 0.19
C HIS A 319 13.52 -1.42 1.32
N ALA A 320 14.78 -1.58 0.93
CA ALA A 320 15.93 -1.58 1.82
C ALA A 320 17.20 -1.18 1.06
N GLY A 321 18.22 -0.77 1.82
CA GLY A 321 19.50 -0.36 1.25
C GLY A 321 19.39 1.01 0.59
N ASN A 322 19.89 1.16 -0.63
CA ASN A 322 20.10 2.45 -1.28
C ASN A 322 19.07 2.82 -2.34
N VAL A 323 17.91 2.16 -2.38
CA VAL A 323 16.88 2.35 -3.40
C VAL A 323 15.49 2.52 -2.76
N TYR A 324 14.65 3.36 -3.35
CA TYR A 324 13.31 3.68 -2.88
C TYR A 324 12.39 4.03 -4.06
N GLU A 325 11.11 3.60 -4.01
CA GLU A 325 10.11 3.99 -5.02
C GLU A 325 9.24 5.12 -4.49
N SER A 326 9.53 6.37 -4.89
CA SER A 326 8.86 7.56 -4.36
C SER A 326 7.52 7.85 -5.02
N GLY A 327 6.73 8.71 -4.37
CA GLY A 327 5.53 9.32 -4.97
C GLY A 327 5.84 10.46 -5.95
N ASN A 328 7.10 10.67 -6.32
CA ASN A 328 7.50 11.71 -7.26
C ASN A 328 7.26 11.27 -8.72
N GLY A 329 7.52 12.21 -9.64
CA GLY A 329 7.39 11.99 -11.07
C GLY A 329 5.94 12.01 -11.55
N ARG A 330 5.77 11.92 -12.87
CA ARG A 330 4.45 12.00 -13.52
C ARG A 330 3.53 10.87 -13.07
N ALA A 331 4.09 9.70 -12.83
CA ALA A 331 3.37 8.48 -12.57
C ALA A 331 3.33 8.07 -11.09
N HIS A 332 3.87 8.93 -10.20
CA HIS A 332 3.93 8.75 -8.75
C HIS A 332 4.61 7.44 -8.28
N ARG A 333 5.64 7.02 -9.02
CA ARG A 333 6.39 5.77 -8.78
C ARG A 333 7.83 5.85 -9.29
N ASN A 334 8.48 7.00 -9.07
CA ASN A 334 9.87 7.17 -9.47
C ASN A 334 10.79 6.22 -8.71
N PHE A 335 11.74 5.64 -9.43
CA PHE A 335 12.83 4.89 -8.81
C PHE A 335 13.90 5.87 -8.41
N GLU A 336 14.07 6.05 -7.10
CA GLU A 336 15.08 6.89 -6.51
C GLU A 336 16.21 5.99 -5.98
N MET A 337 17.46 6.37 -6.22
CA MET A 337 18.63 5.59 -5.78
C MET A 337 19.75 6.51 -5.30
N LEU A 338 20.44 6.11 -4.24
CA LEU A 338 21.63 6.79 -3.75
C LEU A 338 22.87 5.94 -3.99
N ALA A 339 23.97 6.55 -4.37
CA ALA A 339 25.22 5.83 -4.64
C ALA A 339 26.45 6.58 -4.15
N THR A 340 27.42 5.84 -3.63
CA THR A 340 28.73 6.39 -3.23
C THR A 340 29.75 6.29 -4.35
N ALA A 341 30.00 7.44 -4.97
CA ALA A 341 31.01 7.63 -6.01
C ALA A 341 32.42 7.82 -5.45
N ASP A 342 33.40 7.77 -6.36
CA ASP A 342 34.81 7.99 -6.04
C ASP A 342 35.04 9.22 -5.17
N GLY A 343 35.92 9.05 -4.18
CA GLY A 343 36.21 10.07 -3.17
C GLY A 343 35.11 10.24 -2.12
N GLY A 344 34.22 9.25 -1.95
CA GLY A 344 33.17 9.26 -0.92
C GLY A 344 32.00 10.19 -1.23
N ARG A 345 31.79 10.52 -2.51
CA ARG A 345 30.76 11.47 -2.94
C ARG A 345 29.41 10.79 -3.09
N LEU A 346 28.42 11.21 -2.29
CA LEU A 346 27.07 10.67 -2.42
C LEU A 346 26.29 11.36 -3.53
N GLN A 347 25.75 10.56 -4.44
CA GLN A 347 24.99 10.99 -5.60
C GLN A 347 23.56 10.47 -5.52
N HIS A 348 22.61 11.35 -5.86
CA HIS A 348 21.21 10.98 -5.99
C HIS A 348 20.88 10.76 -7.47
N TRP A 349 20.38 9.57 -7.78
CA TRP A 349 19.93 9.13 -9.09
C TRP A 349 18.41 8.93 -9.05
N TRP A 350 17.74 9.22 -10.16
CA TRP A 350 16.32 8.93 -10.30
C TRP A 350 15.98 8.45 -11.70
N ARG A 351 14.86 7.75 -11.81
CA ARG A 351 14.29 7.29 -13.06
C ARG A 351 12.77 7.39 -12.97
N GLU A 352 12.16 7.91 -14.03
CA GLU A 352 10.70 7.97 -14.10
C GLU A 352 10.07 6.57 -14.09
N GLY A 353 8.85 6.54 -13.58
CA GLY A 353 8.03 5.35 -13.47
C GLY A 353 7.33 4.89 -14.77
N ASP A 354 7.69 5.49 -15.90
CA ASP A 354 7.16 5.23 -17.22
C ASP A 354 8.28 5.24 -18.27
N ALA A 355 8.00 4.63 -19.42
CA ALA A 355 8.97 4.57 -20.51
C ALA A 355 9.37 6.00 -20.94
N PRO A 356 10.64 6.25 -21.32
CA PRO A 356 11.64 5.27 -21.74
C PRO A 356 12.60 4.79 -20.63
N PHE A 357 12.30 5.03 -19.36
CA PHE A 357 13.11 4.59 -18.21
C PHE A 357 14.59 5.06 -18.19
N PRO A 358 14.94 6.30 -18.60
CA PRO A 358 16.32 6.79 -18.49
C PRO A 358 16.66 7.15 -17.04
N TRP A 359 17.88 6.83 -16.61
CA TRP A 359 18.41 7.31 -15.33
C TRP A 359 18.97 8.73 -15.47
N ALA A 360 18.61 9.59 -14.54
CA ALA A 360 19.15 10.93 -14.36
C ALA A 360 19.86 11.02 -13.00
N ARG A 361 20.69 12.05 -12.83
CA ARG A 361 21.52 12.23 -11.63
C ARG A 361 21.60 13.69 -11.20
N ALA A 362 21.51 13.91 -9.90
CA ALA A 362 21.65 15.22 -9.25
C ALA A 362 23.11 15.51 -8.87
N ARG A 363 23.37 16.73 -8.37
CA ARG A 363 24.67 17.04 -7.78
C ARG A 363 24.92 16.20 -6.53
N ALA A 364 26.18 15.89 -6.28
CA ALA A 364 26.56 15.20 -5.06
C ALA A 364 26.29 16.08 -3.83
N TYR A 365 25.85 15.46 -2.72
CA TYR A 365 25.43 16.18 -1.51
C TYR A 365 26.29 15.88 -0.27
N ALA A 366 27.13 14.85 -0.33
CA ALA A 366 28.14 14.55 0.68
C ALA A 366 29.45 14.12 0.00
N ASN A 367 30.56 14.10 0.73
CA ASN A 367 31.90 13.78 0.22
C ASN A 367 32.77 12.98 1.21
N ASP A 368 32.16 12.42 2.26
CA ASP A 368 32.85 11.71 3.34
C ASP A 368 32.34 10.28 3.54
N ALA A 369 31.55 9.75 2.60
CA ALA A 369 31.01 8.41 2.71
C ALA A 369 32.09 7.34 2.51
N SER A 370 32.14 6.37 3.42
CA SER A 370 33.09 5.25 3.36
C SER A 370 32.53 4.00 2.66
N GLY A 371 31.20 3.89 2.55
CA GLY A 371 30.48 2.79 1.91
C GLY A 371 29.17 3.28 1.29
N GLN A 372 28.33 2.37 0.82
CA GLN A 372 27.02 2.72 0.23
C GLN A 372 26.04 3.23 1.31
N PRO A 373 25.22 4.24 1.01
CA PRO A 373 24.26 4.80 1.95
C PRO A 373 23.02 3.90 2.10
N ALA A 374 22.31 4.09 3.21
CA ALA A 374 20.93 3.67 3.37
C ALA A 374 19.97 4.78 2.95
N PHE A 375 18.79 4.41 2.47
CA PHE A 375 17.81 5.30 1.90
C PHE A 375 16.38 4.90 2.29
N THR A 376 15.58 5.85 2.78
CA THR A 376 14.15 5.61 3.08
C THR A 376 13.31 6.86 2.83
N GLY A 377 12.07 6.68 2.38
CA GLY A 377 11.05 7.73 2.46
C GLY A 377 10.49 7.84 3.88
N THR A 378 10.00 9.02 4.29
CA THR A 378 9.47 9.24 5.64
C THR A 378 8.21 10.08 5.71
N THR A 379 7.50 9.98 6.83
CA THR A 379 6.24 10.70 7.02
C THR A 379 6.44 12.21 7.25
N TYR A 380 7.64 12.63 7.67
CA TYR A 380 7.95 14.03 7.85
C TYR A 380 8.06 14.72 6.49
N ASN A 381 7.04 15.51 6.12
CA ASN A 381 6.97 16.24 4.85
C ASN A 381 7.15 15.38 3.59
N ARG A 382 6.93 14.06 3.67
CA ARG A 382 7.24 13.09 2.60
C ARG A 382 8.71 13.16 2.16
N ASN A 383 9.61 13.55 3.05
CA ASN A 383 11.04 13.64 2.76
C ASN A 383 11.61 12.27 2.40
N MET A 384 12.76 12.31 1.73
CA MET A 384 13.62 11.15 1.57
C MET A 384 14.85 11.33 2.43
N GLU A 385 15.32 10.26 3.05
CA GLU A 385 16.33 10.30 4.11
C GLU A 385 17.51 9.41 3.75
N SER A 386 18.71 9.96 3.84
CA SER A 386 19.98 9.29 3.54
C SER A 386 20.80 9.13 4.81
N LEU A 387 21.46 7.99 4.95
CA LEU A 387 22.34 7.73 6.08
C LEU A 387 23.55 6.92 5.64
N HIS A 388 24.75 7.36 6.01
CA HIS A 388 25.99 6.64 5.66
C HIS A 388 26.99 6.60 6.81
N VAL A 389 27.95 5.69 6.72
CA VAL A 389 29.13 5.68 7.59
C VAL A 389 30.21 6.58 6.97
N THR A 390 30.70 7.54 7.76
CA THR A 390 31.76 8.45 7.34
C THR A 390 33.13 7.76 7.34
N THR A 391 34.11 8.34 6.66
CA THR A 391 35.53 7.90 6.72
C THR A 391 36.13 7.97 8.14
N GLY A 392 35.51 8.72 9.05
CA GLY A 392 35.88 8.80 10.47
C GLY A 392 35.16 7.81 11.38
N GLY A 393 34.39 6.85 10.84
CA GLY A 393 33.73 5.80 11.63
C GLY A 393 32.50 6.30 12.41
N ARG A 394 31.85 7.36 11.93
CA ARG A 394 30.61 7.92 12.48
C ARG A 394 29.44 7.68 11.53
N LEU A 395 28.21 7.83 12.00
CA LEU A 395 27.03 7.91 11.13
C LEU A 395 26.76 9.37 10.76
N ARG A 396 26.31 9.65 9.54
CA ARG A 396 25.86 10.99 9.13
C ARG A 396 24.52 10.90 8.43
N HIS A 397 23.61 11.77 8.83
CA HIS A 397 22.23 11.83 8.34
C HIS A 397 22.05 13.00 7.39
N PHE A 398 21.34 12.79 6.29
CA PHE A 398 20.92 13.82 5.35
C PHE A 398 19.44 13.62 5.03
N PHE A 399 18.73 14.71 4.73
CA PHE A 399 17.33 14.66 4.31
C PHE A 399 17.11 15.49 3.06
N TYR A 400 16.31 14.97 2.12
CA TYR A 400 15.89 15.67 0.92
C TYR A 400 14.61 16.44 1.22
N GLU A 401 14.73 17.76 1.32
CA GLU A 401 13.63 18.67 1.51
C GLU A 401 12.83 18.77 0.19
N GLN A 402 11.70 18.07 0.11
CA GLN A 402 10.92 17.95 -1.13
C GLN A 402 10.47 19.31 -1.68
N SER A 403 10.10 20.24 -0.81
CA SER A 403 9.66 21.59 -1.20
C SER A 403 10.78 22.45 -1.78
N GLY A 404 12.02 22.25 -1.30
CA GLY A 404 13.21 23.00 -1.72
C GLY A 404 14.03 22.30 -2.82
N GLY A 405 13.78 21.02 -3.06
CA GLY A 405 14.54 20.21 -4.02
C GLY A 405 16.01 20.05 -3.64
N VAL A 406 16.33 20.04 -2.34
CA VAL A 406 17.70 20.12 -1.82
C VAL A 406 17.95 19.11 -0.72
N TRP A 407 19.12 18.49 -0.76
CA TRP A 407 19.67 17.71 0.36
C TRP A 407 20.20 18.64 1.46
N ARG A 408 19.77 18.38 2.70
CA ARG A 408 20.18 19.10 3.91
C ARG A 408 20.93 18.15 4.82
N ASP A 409 21.98 18.66 5.47
CA ASP A 409 22.77 17.91 6.43
C ASP A 409 22.05 17.88 7.79
N GLY A 410 21.67 16.69 8.23
CA GLY A 410 21.08 16.43 9.56
C GLY A 410 22.13 16.23 10.65
N GLY A 411 23.42 16.26 10.30
CA GLY A 411 24.54 16.14 11.22
C GLY A 411 25.03 14.71 11.41
N ALA A 412 26.19 14.62 12.08
CA ALA A 412 26.82 13.34 12.41
C ALA A 412 26.42 12.86 13.82
N PHE A 413 26.23 11.56 13.98
CA PHE A 413 25.86 10.88 15.21
C PHE A 413 26.45 9.47 15.24
N GLY A 414 25.99 8.63 16.15
CA GLY A 414 26.40 7.23 16.18
C GLY A 414 27.70 7.00 16.92
N PRO A 415 28.19 5.76 16.90
CA PRO A 415 29.40 5.39 17.60
C PRO A 415 30.62 6.03 16.93
N GLY A 416 31.75 6.06 17.64
CA GLY A 416 33.04 6.51 17.08
C GLY A 416 33.82 5.41 16.34
N ASP A 417 33.29 4.19 16.31
CA ASP A 417 33.91 2.98 15.77
C ASP A 417 32.96 2.22 14.83
N ALA A 418 32.06 2.91 14.13
CA ALA A 418 31.33 2.29 13.03
C ALA A 418 32.32 1.75 11.98
N ALA A 419 32.10 0.54 11.49
CA ALA A 419 33.00 -0.11 10.57
C ALA A 419 33.06 0.65 9.23
N ILE A 420 34.25 1.13 8.86
CA ILE A 420 34.50 1.81 7.58
C ILE A 420 34.12 0.90 6.42
N GLY A 421 33.34 1.41 5.48
CA GLY A 421 32.79 0.62 4.37
C GLY A 421 31.44 -0.04 4.69
N SER A 422 30.95 0.03 5.93
CA SER A 422 29.62 -0.48 6.31
C SER A 422 28.50 0.32 5.68
N THR A 423 27.51 -0.40 5.15
CA THR A 423 26.18 0.16 4.88
C THR A 423 25.35 0.01 6.15
N PRO A 424 24.79 1.11 6.70
CA PRO A 424 23.86 1.00 7.82
C PRO A 424 22.51 0.45 7.33
N ALA A 425 21.73 -0.13 8.23
CA ALA A 425 20.31 -0.33 8.00
C ALA A 425 19.55 0.86 8.56
N PHE A 426 18.56 1.38 7.83
CA PHE A 426 17.81 2.57 8.22
C PHE A 426 16.36 2.47 7.75
N ILE A 427 15.42 2.59 8.67
CA ILE A 427 13.98 2.63 8.40
C ILE A 427 13.29 3.67 9.30
N GLN A 428 12.04 4.01 8.96
CA GLN A 428 11.11 4.59 9.92
C GLN A 428 10.18 3.50 10.46
N SER A 429 10.19 3.29 11.79
CA SER A 429 9.26 2.41 12.51
C SER A 429 8.01 3.15 12.98
N ASP A 430 7.04 2.43 13.52
CA ASP A 430 5.86 2.96 14.23
C ASP A 430 6.06 3.15 15.74
N TYR A 431 7.27 2.93 16.25
CA TYR A 431 7.59 3.18 17.65
C TYR A 431 7.79 4.66 17.91
N GLY A 432 7.15 5.19 18.97
CA GLY A 432 7.05 6.63 19.18
C GLY A 432 6.01 7.27 18.25
N LYS A 433 5.66 8.53 18.49
CA LYS A 433 4.74 9.29 17.63
C LYS A 433 5.49 10.49 17.05
N PRO A 434 5.69 10.57 15.72
CA PRO A 434 5.00 9.84 14.65
C PRO A 434 5.69 8.54 14.18
N GLY A 435 6.68 8.07 14.91
CA GLY A 435 7.50 6.92 14.54
C GLY A 435 8.98 7.25 14.63
N ASN A 436 9.80 6.28 14.99
CA ASN A 436 11.22 6.46 15.17
C ASN A 436 11.96 6.21 13.86
N PHE A 437 13.05 6.95 13.66
CA PHE A 437 14.14 6.48 12.83
C PHE A 437 14.89 5.41 13.60
N GLU A 438 14.97 4.22 13.00
CA GLU A 438 15.69 3.08 13.54
C GLU A 438 16.92 2.81 12.67
N VAL A 439 18.08 2.75 13.30
CA VAL A 439 19.35 2.58 12.62
C VAL A 439 20.13 1.45 13.25
N VAL A 440 20.69 0.56 12.45
CA VAL A 440 21.66 -0.42 12.93
C VAL A 440 22.89 -0.40 12.05
N VAL A 441 24.06 -0.34 12.68
CA VAL A 441 25.36 -0.36 12.00
C VAL A 441 26.27 -1.41 12.62
N ARG A 442 27.17 -1.97 11.81
CA ARG A 442 28.25 -2.82 12.30
C ARG A 442 29.38 -1.97 12.88
N THR A 443 29.87 -2.32 14.07
CA THR A 443 31.04 -1.70 14.70
C THR A 443 32.33 -2.45 14.34
N ALA A 444 33.49 -1.80 14.51
CA ALA A 444 34.80 -2.34 14.15
C ALA A 444 35.11 -3.67 14.88
N ASP A 445 34.61 -3.84 16.11
CA ASP A 445 34.72 -5.05 16.93
C ASP A 445 33.83 -6.23 16.45
N GLY A 446 33.09 -6.08 15.35
CA GLY A 446 32.26 -7.13 14.78
C GLY A 446 30.93 -7.36 15.50
N ARG A 447 30.45 -6.36 16.26
CA ARG A 447 29.10 -6.31 16.84
C ARG A 447 28.18 -5.42 16.01
N LEU A 448 26.90 -5.40 16.36
CA LEU A 448 25.92 -4.45 15.85
C LEU A 448 25.60 -3.43 16.93
N ASN A 449 25.36 -2.18 16.54
CA ASN A 449 24.92 -1.12 17.44
C ASN A 449 23.63 -0.49 16.90
N HIS A 450 22.58 -0.50 17.71
CA HIS A 450 21.31 0.14 17.41
C HIS A 450 21.33 1.61 17.87
N TRP A 451 20.77 2.48 17.03
CA TRP A 451 20.56 3.90 17.30
C TRP A 451 19.16 4.29 16.87
N TRP A 452 18.54 5.23 17.56
CA TRP A 452 17.21 5.69 17.21
C TRP A 452 16.95 7.15 17.58
N ARG A 453 15.98 7.75 16.90
CA ARG A 453 15.38 9.03 17.31
C ARG A 453 13.95 9.09 16.86
N ILE A 454 13.13 9.91 17.53
CA ILE A 454 11.80 10.24 17.05
C ILE A 454 11.95 11.03 15.75
N ASN A 455 11.12 10.75 14.74
CA ASN A 455 11.01 11.56 13.53
C ASN A 455 10.26 12.87 13.84
N GLY A 456 10.79 13.66 14.77
CA GLY A 456 10.18 14.82 15.39
C GLY A 456 11.11 15.46 16.42
N ALA A 457 10.71 16.62 16.94
CA ALA A 457 11.41 17.23 18.08
C ALA A 457 11.46 16.22 19.26
N PRO A 458 12.59 16.09 19.99
CA PRO A 458 13.72 17.02 20.04
C PRO A 458 14.86 16.77 19.04
N TRP A 459 14.69 15.87 18.07
CA TRP A 459 15.70 15.54 17.04
C TRP A 459 16.99 14.87 17.55
N THR A 460 17.01 14.41 18.79
CA THR A 460 18.17 13.78 19.44
C THR A 460 18.29 12.30 19.10
N TRP A 461 19.49 11.88 18.68
CA TRP A 461 19.85 10.48 18.52
C TRP A 461 20.20 9.82 19.86
N ASN A 462 19.67 8.62 20.08
CA ASN A 462 19.85 7.82 21.28
C ASN A 462 20.59 6.53 20.92
N ASP A 463 21.54 6.13 21.77
CA ASP A 463 22.20 4.83 21.67
C ASP A 463 21.29 3.76 22.28
N GLY A 464 20.86 2.81 21.45
CA GLY A 464 20.05 1.67 21.86
C GLY A 464 20.88 0.47 22.33
N GLY A 465 22.21 0.59 22.33
CA GLY A 465 23.14 -0.41 22.80
C GLY A 465 23.68 -1.34 21.72
N ARG A 466 24.72 -2.08 22.09
CA ARG A 466 25.37 -3.08 21.24
C ARG A 466 24.83 -4.48 21.48
N PHE A 467 24.63 -5.22 20.41
CA PHE A 467 24.16 -6.60 20.43
C PHE A 467 24.85 -7.42 19.34
N ALA A 468 24.60 -8.73 19.34
CA ALA A 468 25.28 -9.70 18.49
C ALA A 468 26.81 -9.70 18.62
N SER A 469 27.46 -10.66 17.97
CA SER A 469 28.91 -10.76 17.85
C SER A 469 29.26 -11.65 16.67
N GLY A 470 30.49 -11.54 16.16
CA GLY A 470 30.96 -12.35 15.03
C GLY A 470 30.26 -12.01 13.71
N ILE A 471 29.95 -10.73 13.47
CA ILE A 471 29.40 -10.25 12.20
C ILE A 471 30.56 -10.00 11.23
N ALA A 472 30.57 -10.63 10.06
CA ALA A 472 31.70 -10.56 9.13
C ALA A 472 31.64 -9.36 8.20
N HIS A 473 30.47 -9.10 7.63
CA HIS A 473 30.33 -8.20 6.49
C HIS A 473 29.66 -6.88 6.84
N PHE A 474 29.95 -5.92 5.99
CA PHE A 474 29.58 -4.51 6.08
C PHE A 474 28.09 -4.27 5.91
N GLY A 475 27.32 -4.45 6.99
CA GLY A 475 25.96 -3.95 7.11
C GLY A 475 24.92 -5.01 7.46
N PRO A 476 23.96 -4.70 8.35
CA PRO A 476 22.74 -5.48 8.51
C PRO A 476 21.65 -5.03 7.52
N ALA A 477 20.59 -5.82 7.40
CA ALA A 477 19.32 -5.40 6.82
C ALA A 477 18.26 -5.35 7.92
N LEU A 478 17.40 -4.34 7.94
CA LEU A 478 16.40 -4.10 8.97
C LEU A 478 15.04 -3.85 8.32
N VAL A 479 13.98 -4.43 8.89
CA VAL A 479 12.59 -4.15 8.53
C VAL A 479 11.75 -4.11 9.80
N GLN A 480 10.71 -3.27 9.81
CA GLN A 480 9.65 -3.41 10.80
C GLN A 480 8.53 -4.24 10.21
N THR A 481 8.23 -5.37 10.84
CA THR A 481 7.17 -6.30 10.41
C THR A 481 5.78 -5.66 10.52
N ARG A 482 4.77 -6.26 9.89
CA ARG A 482 3.37 -5.91 10.20
C ARG A 482 2.98 -6.19 11.66
N SER A 483 3.61 -7.18 12.31
CA SER A 483 3.48 -7.43 13.75
C SER A 483 4.21 -6.42 14.63
N ARG A 484 4.71 -5.32 14.06
CA ARG A 484 5.39 -4.20 14.70
C ARG A 484 6.78 -4.51 15.28
N HIS A 485 7.25 -5.76 15.23
CA HIS A 485 8.63 -6.10 15.61
C HIS A 485 9.66 -5.52 14.64
N LEU A 486 10.85 -5.22 15.14
CA LEU A 486 12.02 -4.99 14.30
C LEU A 486 12.74 -6.30 14.06
N ASP A 487 12.84 -6.68 12.78
CA ASP A 487 13.55 -7.87 12.33
C ASP A 487 14.80 -7.46 11.55
N LEU A 488 15.91 -8.12 11.85
CA LEU A 488 17.22 -7.79 11.31
C LEU A 488 17.94 -9.04 10.84
N VAL A 489 18.57 -8.99 9.66
CA VAL A 489 19.46 -10.06 9.19
C VAL A 489 20.86 -9.53 8.98
N ALA A 490 21.87 -10.27 9.40
CA ALA A 490 23.28 -9.94 9.15
C ALA A 490 24.12 -11.20 8.88
N THR A 491 25.21 -11.00 8.13
CA THR A 491 26.14 -12.08 7.76
C THR A 491 27.22 -12.28 8.82
N ARG A 492 27.38 -13.51 9.28
CA ARG A 492 28.30 -13.96 10.32
C ARG A 492 29.68 -14.32 9.75
N THR A 493 30.70 -14.33 10.60
CA THR A 493 32.09 -14.66 10.25
C THR A 493 32.30 -16.08 9.74
N ASP A 494 31.35 -16.97 9.94
CA ASP A 494 31.35 -18.32 9.38
C ASP A 494 30.68 -18.42 7.99
N GLY A 495 30.33 -17.28 7.38
CA GLY A 495 29.71 -17.19 6.07
C GLY A 495 28.21 -17.54 6.05
N ARG A 496 27.56 -17.69 7.21
CA ARG A 496 26.10 -17.87 7.31
C ARG A 496 25.41 -16.55 7.62
N MET A 497 24.12 -16.44 7.33
CA MET A 497 23.29 -15.33 7.78
C MET A 497 22.54 -15.70 9.05
N GLN A 498 22.18 -14.71 9.86
CA GLN A 498 21.33 -14.93 11.03
C GLN A 498 20.28 -13.83 11.15
N LEU A 499 19.09 -14.21 11.59
CA LEU A 499 18.03 -13.30 12.01
C LEU A 499 18.21 -12.89 13.46
N TRP A 500 17.91 -11.63 13.77
CA TRP A 500 17.63 -11.12 15.10
C TRP A 500 16.30 -10.40 15.08
N TRP A 501 15.63 -10.33 16.22
CA TRP A 501 14.39 -9.58 16.35
C TRP A 501 14.35 -8.81 17.66
N ARG A 502 13.58 -7.73 17.69
CA ARG A 502 13.30 -6.92 18.87
C ARG A 502 11.84 -6.50 18.86
N ASP A 503 11.24 -6.52 20.03
CA ASP A 503 9.85 -6.12 20.25
C ASP A 503 9.79 -5.10 21.40
N ASP A 504 9.68 -3.82 21.06
CA ASP A 504 9.86 -2.72 22.01
C ASP A 504 8.82 -2.70 23.14
N PRO A 505 7.52 -3.00 22.90
CA PRO A 505 6.54 -3.23 23.95
C PRO A 505 6.95 -4.28 24.99
N ASN A 506 7.77 -5.27 24.61
CA ASN A 506 8.14 -6.42 25.44
C ASN A 506 9.63 -6.42 25.84
N GLY A 507 10.23 -5.24 25.88
CA GLY A 507 11.58 -5.00 26.35
C GLY A 507 12.54 -4.74 25.20
N PHE A 508 13.33 -3.67 25.35
CA PHE A 508 14.29 -3.15 24.36
C PHE A 508 15.51 -4.06 24.18
N VAL A 509 15.29 -5.35 23.87
CA VAL A 509 16.28 -6.43 23.90
C VAL A 509 16.25 -7.17 22.57
N TRP A 510 17.39 -7.15 21.88
CA TRP A 510 17.61 -7.93 20.66
C TRP A 510 17.78 -9.41 21.00
N ARG A 511 17.02 -10.27 20.33
CA ARG A 511 17.02 -11.72 20.53
C ARG A 511 17.54 -12.43 19.27
N PRO A 512 18.41 -13.44 19.41
CA PRO A 512 18.87 -14.21 18.28
C PRO A 512 17.73 -15.10 17.74
N GLY A 513 17.62 -15.16 16.43
CA GLY A 513 16.76 -16.06 15.67
C GLY A 513 17.56 -17.07 14.85
N GLU A 514 16.92 -17.59 13.81
CA GLU A 514 17.43 -18.64 12.92
C GLU A 514 18.76 -18.26 12.26
N VAL A 515 19.65 -19.26 12.09
CA VAL A 515 20.89 -19.16 11.33
C VAL A 515 20.73 -19.99 10.06
N PHE A 516 20.98 -19.41 8.89
CA PHE A 516 20.70 -20.01 7.59
C PHE A 516 21.73 -19.59 6.53
N GLY A 517 21.70 -20.26 5.37
CA GLY A 517 22.66 -20.04 4.30
C GLY A 517 24.07 -20.54 4.62
N SER A 518 24.99 -20.34 3.67
CA SER A 518 26.39 -20.72 3.77
C SER A 518 27.20 -20.01 2.69
N ALA A 519 28.46 -19.69 2.97
CA ALA A 519 29.37 -19.04 2.01
C ALA A 519 28.84 -17.71 1.44
N ILE A 520 28.10 -16.95 2.24
CA ILE A 520 27.67 -15.57 1.94
C ILE A 520 28.85 -14.63 2.18
N THR A 521 29.10 -13.74 1.23
CA THR A 521 30.27 -12.87 1.17
C THR A 521 29.95 -11.38 1.17
N SER A 522 28.67 -11.00 1.27
CA SER A 522 28.23 -9.61 1.41
C SER A 522 27.23 -9.42 2.55
N ALA A 523 26.88 -8.16 2.82
CA ALA A 523 25.68 -7.82 3.57
C ALA A 523 24.41 -8.24 2.78
N PRO A 524 23.33 -8.60 3.48
CA PRO A 524 22.03 -8.83 2.87
C PRO A 524 21.28 -7.51 2.63
N CYS A 525 20.31 -7.53 1.71
CA CYS A 525 19.17 -6.61 1.70
C CYS A 525 17.89 -7.43 1.95
N LEU A 526 17.01 -6.93 2.82
CA LEU A 526 15.80 -7.62 3.27
C LEU A 526 14.61 -6.67 3.17
N ILE A 527 13.51 -7.14 2.60
CA ILE A 527 12.22 -6.44 2.60
C ILE A 527 11.12 -7.39 3.10
N GLU A 528 10.00 -6.83 3.58
CA GLU A 528 8.74 -7.57 3.73
C GLU A 528 7.86 -7.22 2.54
N ALA A 529 7.88 -8.10 1.53
CA ALA A 529 7.16 -7.92 0.29
C ALA A 529 5.65 -8.19 0.47
N GLN A 530 4.88 -7.91 -0.57
CA GLN A 530 3.43 -8.18 -0.68
C GLN A 530 3.14 -9.61 -1.17
N TYR A 531 4.17 -10.40 -1.50
CA TYR A 531 3.98 -11.81 -1.82
C TYR A 531 3.46 -12.55 -0.60
N GLY A 532 2.41 -13.37 -0.76
CA GLY A 532 1.75 -14.04 0.36
C GLY A 532 0.82 -13.15 1.21
N ALA A 533 0.85 -11.82 1.05
CA ALA A 533 -0.10 -10.92 1.70
C ALA A 533 -1.45 -10.95 0.96
N LEU A 534 -2.40 -11.71 1.50
CA LEU A 534 -3.74 -11.86 0.94
C LEU A 534 -4.62 -10.63 1.14
N ASP A 535 -4.30 -9.83 2.17
CA ASP A 535 -5.03 -8.64 2.58
C ASP A 535 -4.09 -7.68 3.34
N GLU A 536 -4.65 -6.56 3.81
CA GLU A 536 -3.96 -5.51 4.56
C GLU A 536 -3.53 -5.90 5.98
N ASP A 537 -3.94 -7.05 6.52
CA ASP A 537 -3.51 -7.51 7.85
C ASP A 537 -2.44 -8.61 7.77
N THR A 538 -2.44 -9.35 6.66
CA THR A 538 -1.57 -10.49 6.46
C THR A 538 -0.16 -10.03 6.12
N ALA A 539 0.80 -10.42 6.94
CA ALA A 539 2.22 -10.22 6.64
C ALA A 539 2.59 -10.97 5.36
N GLY A 540 3.26 -10.28 4.44
CA GLY A 540 3.82 -10.95 3.28
C GLY A 540 5.16 -11.62 3.59
N ASN A 541 5.79 -12.15 2.55
CA ASN A 541 7.05 -12.85 2.64
C ASN A 541 8.19 -11.90 2.97
N TYR A 542 9.18 -12.40 3.71
CA TYR A 542 10.51 -11.85 3.56
C TYR A 542 11.11 -12.28 2.24
N GLU A 543 11.69 -11.30 1.55
CA GLU A 543 12.48 -11.49 0.35
C GLU A 543 13.86 -10.87 0.63
N LEU A 544 14.91 -11.65 0.38
CA LEU A 544 16.28 -11.29 0.75
C LEU A 544 17.23 -11.59 -0.40
N CYS A 545 18.13 -10.65 -0.68
CA CYS A 545 19.24 -10.86 -1.61
C CYS A 545 20.58 -10.62 -0.91
N ALA A 546 21.54 -11.50 -1.16
CA ALA A 546 22.93 -11.36 -0.71
C ALA A 546 23.87 -11.98 -1.75
N VAL A 547 25.14 -11.58 -1.76
CA VAL A 547 26.16 -12.20 -2.63
C VAL A 547 26.72 -13.44 -1.95
N GLY A 548 26.68 -14.56 -2.66
CA GLY A 548 27.33 -15.82 -2.26
C GLY A 548 28.69 -16.01 -2.93
N ALA A 549 29.28 -17.18 -2.68
CA ALA A 549 30.54 -17.57 -3.30
C ALA A 549 30.52 -17.44 -4.83
N GLY A 550 31.64 -16.98 -5.40
CA GLY A 550 31.80 -16.81 -6.85
C GLY A 550 31.19 -15.54 -7.43
N GLY A 551 30.81 -14.55 -6.61
CA GLY A 551 30.32 -13.26 -7.08
C GLY A 551 28.93 -13.36 -7.72
N ARG A 552 28.07 -14.23 -7.19
CA ARG A 552 26.70 -14.46 -7.64
C ARG A 552 25.73 -13.98 -6.57
N VAL A 553 24.60 -13.41 -6.97
CA VAL A 553 23.53 -13.03 -6.04
C VAL A 553 22.65 -14.25 -5.75
N GLU A 554 22.41 -14.51 -4.47
CA GLU A 554 21.46 -15.49 -4.01
C GLU A 554 20.17 -14.81 -3.55
N HIS A 555 19.04 -15.30 -4.05
CA HIS A 555 17.71 -14.90 -3.59
C HIS A 555 17.17 -15.91 -2.59
N TRP A 556 16.77 -15.42 -1.42
CA TRP A 556 16.22 -16.15 -0.30
C TRP A 556 14.83 -15.61 0.03
N TRP A 557 13.92 -16.48 0.46
CA TRP A 557 12.60 -16.07 0.90
C TRP A 557 12.11 -16.90 2.08
N ARG A 558 11.14 -16.36 2.82
CA ARG A 558 10.31 -17.09 3.78
C ARG A 558 8.92 -16.46 3.90
N GLY A 559 7.90 -17.30 4.05
CA GLY A 559 6.55 -16.88 4.38
C GLY A 559 6.41 -16.56 5.87
N ASN A 560 6.25 -15.28 6.20
CA ASN A 560 6.16 -14.83 7.59
C ASN A 560 4.86 -15.20 8.25
N ALA A 561 3.72 -15.06 7.55
CA ALA A 561 2.42 -15.47 8.07
C ALA A 561 2.36 -16.99 8.38
N SER A 562 3.07 -17.82 7.60
CA SER A 562 3.12 -19.27 7.80
C SER A 562 4.23 -19.74 8.74
N GLY A 563 5.15 -18.86 9.16
CA GLY A 563 6.32 -19.24 9.96
C GLY A 563 7.26 -20.22 9.24
N SER A 564 7.38 -20.15 7.91
CA SER A 564 8.19 -21.09 7.13
C SER A 564 9.69 -20.86 7.33
N ALA A 565 10.49 -21.92 7.21
CA ALA A 565 11.94 -21.81 7.17
C ALA A 565 12.44 -21.02 5.95
N TRP A 566 13.65 -20.46 6.04
CA TRP A 566 14.31 -19.80 4.91
C TRP A 566 14.58 -20.76 3.76
N SER A 567 14.30 -20.31 2.54
CA SER A 567 14.51 -21.09 1.32
C SER A 567 15.28 -20.27 0.28
N ARG A 568 16.40 -20.81 -0.22
CA ARG A 568 17.09 -20.24 -1.39
C ARG A 568 16.34 -20.63 -2.65
N SER A 569 15.81 -19.65 -3.37
CA SER A 569 14.99 -19.89 -4.56
C SER A 569 15.74 -19.66 -5.88
N ALA A 570 16.80 -18.84 -5.89
CA ALA A 570 17.56 -18.57 -7.10
C ALA A 570 19.00 -18.15 -6.82
N VAL A 571 19.85 -18.33 -7.84
CA VAL A 571 21.19 -17.75 -7.92
C VAL A 571 21.35 -17.07 -9.27
N PHE A 572 21.60 -15.77 -9.29
CA PHE A 572 21.59 -14.94 -10.50
C PHE A 572 22.71 -13.88 -10.47
N GLY A 573 22.79 -13.09 -11.55
CA GLY A 573 23.82 -12.07 -11.72
C GLY A 573 25.24 -12.62 -11.85
N HIS A 574 26.22 -11.75 -11.95
CA HIS A 574 27.64 -12.10 -12.04
C HIS A 574 28.50 -10.91 -11.58
N ASP A 575 29.77 -11.20 -11.27
CA ASP A 575 30.76 -10.22 -10.79
C ASP A 575 30.25 -9.35 -9.62
N ALA A 576 29.32 -9.88 -8.83
CA ALA A 576 28.67 -9.15 -7.76
C ALA A 576 29.63 -9.01 -6.57
N LEU A 577 29.78 -7.79 -6.07
CA LEU A 577 30.50 -7.47 -4.83
C LEU A 577 29.52 -7.37 -3.66
N ALA A 578 28.40 -6.69 -3.86
CA ALA A 578 27.36 -6.53 -2.86
C ALA A 578 25.99 -6.26 -3.51
N VAL A 579 24.93 -6.65 -2.82
CA VAL A 579 23.59 -6.12 -3.05
C VAL A 579 23.49 -4.81 -2.27
N THR A 580 23.22 -3.70 -2.94
CA THR A 580 23.21 -2.37 -2.31
C THR A 580 21.82 -1.89 -1.98
N GLY A 581 20.82 -2.40 -2.70
CA GLY A 581 19.43 -2.03 -2.50
C GLY A 581 18.50 -3.06 -3.12
N MET A 582 17.32 -3.17 -2.52
CA MET A 582 16.25 -4.01 -3.00
C MET A 582 14.91 -3.32 -2.74
N LEU A 583 13.98 -3.44 -3.67
CA LEU A 583 12.60 -3.07 -3.43
C LEU A 583 11.62 -4.01 -4.13
N GLN A 584 10.36 -3.97 -3.70
CA GLN A 584 9.25 -4.44 -4.50
C GLN A 584 8.56 -3.24 -5.16
N GLY A 585 8.59 -3.22 -6.48
CA GLY A 585 8.08 -2.10 -7.25
C GLY A 585 6.59 -2.21 -7.59
N SER A 586 6.01 -1.07 -7.94
CA SER A 586 4.64 -0.97 -8.49
C SER A 586 4.53 -1.61 -9.88
N PHE A 587 5.66 -1.95 -10.50
CA PHE A 587 5.76 -2.62 -11.79
C PHE A 587 5.46 -4.11 -11.66
N GLY A 588 4.19 -4.47 -11.61
CA GLY A 588 3.80 -5.88 -11.63
C GLY A 588 4.24 -6.68 -10.41
N PHE A 589 4.39 -6.00 -9.27
CA PHE A 589 4.91 -6.58 -8.02
C PHE A 589 6.34 -7.08 -8.13
N ASN A 590 7.10 -6.66 -9.15
CA ASN A 590 8.46 -7.10 -9.39
C ASN A 590 9.34 -6.88 -8.16
N LEU A 591 10.25 -7.83 -7.92
CA LEU A 591 11.42 -7.55 -7.09
C LEU A 591 12.46 -6.87 -7.96
N GLU A 592 13.07 -5.82 -7.44
CA GLU A 592 14.01 -4.96 -8.14
C GLU A 592 15.25 -4.84 -7.26
N VAL A 593 16.41 -5.18 -7.80
CA VAL A 593 17.65 -5.35 -7.05
C VAL A 593 18.76 -4.56 -7.71
N ILE A 594 19.51 -3.81 -6.89
CA ILE A 594 20.70 -3.06 -7.31
C ILE A 594 21.92 -3.78 -6.77
N VAL A 595 22.84 -4.09 -7.68
CA VAL A 595 24.07 -4.83 -7.39
C VAL A 595 25.27 -3.96 -7.71
N LEU A 596 26.16 -3.80 -6.74
CA LEU A 596 27.49 -3.27 -6.96
C LEU A 596 28.37 -4.37 -7.50
N ARG A 597 28.93 -4.17 -8.69
CA ARG A 597 29.84 -5.12 -9.35
C ARG A 597 31.30 -4.87 -8.97
N ALA A 598 32.15 -5.86 -9.22
CA ALA A 598 33.59 -5.79 -8.97
C ALA A 598 34.30 -4.69 -9.79
N ASP A 599 33.76 -4.34 -10.95
CA ASP A 599 34.19 -3.23 -11.81
C ASP A 599 33.66 -1.86 -11.35
N ARG A 600 33.03 -1.80 -10.16
CA ARG A 600 32.46 -0.60 -9.55
C ARG A 600 31.25 -0.03 -10.33
N GLN A 601 30.63 -0.81 -11.20
CA GLN A 601 29.34 -0.43 -11.81
C GLN A 601 28.16 -0.87 -10.94
N LEU A 602 27.08 -0.09 -11.00
CA LEU A 602 25.77 -0.45 -10.46
C LEU A 602 24.94 -1.12 -11.55
N GLN A 603 24.52 -2.35 -11.28
CA GLN A 603 23.75 -3.18 -12.19
C GLN A 603 22.34 -3.38 -11.64
N HIS A 604 21.35 -3.17 -12.49
CA HIS A 604 19.95 -3.46 -12.17
C HIS A 604 19.61 -4.92 -12.51
N TYR A 605 18.88 -5.59 -11.63
CA TYR A 605 18.23 -6.87 -11.88
C TYR A 605 16.78 -6.80 -11.43
N TRP A 606 15.90 -7.57 -12.07
CA TRP A 606 14.50 -7.64 -11.66
C TRP A 606 13.93 -9.04 -11.81
N ARG A 607 12.91 -9.36 -11.02
CA ARG A 607 12.17 -10.63 -11.09
C ARG A 607 10.70 -10.37 -11.39
N GLY A 608 10.19 -11.00 -12.44
CA GLY A 608 8.77 -10.91 -12.82
C GLY A 608 7.83 -11.64 -11.86
N GLY A 609 6.70 -11.02 -11.52
CA GLY A 609 5.66 -11.60 -10.66
C GLY A 609 4.83 -12.75 -11.26
N THR A 610 5.06 -13.14 -12.53
CA THR A 610 4.22 -14.12 -13.26
C THR A 610 4.55 -15.60 -12.99
N SER A 611 5.51 -15.90 -12.11
CA SER A 611 6.04 -17.27 -11.94
C SER A 611 5.47 -18.08 -10.77
N TRP A 612 4.21 -17.84 -10.34
CA TRP A 612 3.54 -18.76 -9.40
C TRP A 612 2.61 -19.79 -10.08
N THR A 613 2.25 -19.61 -11.36
CA THR A 613 1.52 -20.63 -12.15
C THR A 613 2.48 -21.59 -12.87
N GLY A 614 3.35 -22.25 -12.11
CA GLY A 614 3.92 -23.58 -12.40
C GLY A 614 4.43 -23.96 -13.81
N SER A 615 4.79 -23.04 -14.71
CA SER A 615 5.23 -23.43 -16.07
C SER A 615 6.24 -22.48 -16.69
N GLY A 616 7.51 -22.62 -16.29
CA GLY A 616 8.65 -21.98 -16.97
C GLY A 616 9.94 -22.15 -16.18
N GLY A 617 10.79 -23.10 -16.59
CA GLY A 617 12.01 -23.53 -15.89
C GLY A 617 13.19 -22.55 -15.94
N GLY A 618 12.98 -21.27 -15.62
CA GLY A 618 14.03 -20.28 -15.37
C GLY A 618 13.92 -19.69 -13.95
N SER A 619 14.99 -19.08 -13.42
CA SER A 619 15.00 -18.47 -12.08
C SER A 619 14.01 -17.31 -11.90
N GLY A 620 13.39 -16.83 -13.00
CA GLY A 620 12.49 -15.67 -13.04
C GLY A 620 13.19 -14.32 -12.96
N TRP A 621 14.52 -14.31 -12.80
CA TRP A 621 15.35 -13.11 -12.72
C TRP A 621 15.88 -12.70 -14.09
N HIS A 622 15.91 -11.39 -14.32
CA HIS A 622 16.33 -10.75 -15.56
C HIS A 622 17.40 -9.72 -15.25
N GLU A 623 18.38 -9.61 -16.15
CA GLU A 623 19.41 -8.59 -16.10
C GLU A 623 18.89 -7.33 -16.80
N GLY A 624 18.90 -6.22 -16.07
CA GLY A 624 18.54 -4.89 -16.57
C GLY A 624 19.75 -4.15 -17.15
N PRO A 625 19.63 -2.84 -17.38
CA PRO A 625 20.75 -2.01 -17.80
C PRO A 625 21.76 -1.80 -16.66
N VAL A 626 23.02 -1.60 -17.03
CA VAL A 626 24.01 -0.94 -16.17
C VAL A 626 23.55 0.50 -15.93
N ILE A 627 23.41 0.89 -14.67
CA ILE A 627 22.94 2.24 -14.28
C ILE A 627 24.07 3.26 -14.46
N GLY A 628 25.28 2.88 -14.05
CA GLY A 628 26.48 3.69 -14.14
C GLY A 628 27.51 3.32 -13.09
N SER A 629 28.60 4.10 -13.02
CA SER A 629 29.60 3.96 -11.97
C SER A 629 28.98 4.25 -10.60
N ALA A 630 29.22 3.35 -9.64
CA ALA A 630 28.92 3.56 -8.24
C ALA A 630 29.62 4.81 -7.72
#